data_AF-A0A967YFF1-F1
#
_entry.id   AF-A0A967YFF1-F1
#
_cell.length_a   1.000
_cell.length_b   1.000
_cell.length_c   1.000
_cell.angle_alpha   90.00
_cell.angle_beta   90.00
_cell.angle_gamma   90.00
#
_symmetry.space_group_name_H-M   'P 1'
#
loop_
_entity.id
_entity.type
_entity.pdbx_description
1 polymer ?
#
loop_
_entity_poly.entity_id
_entity_poly.type
_entity_poly.pdbx_seq_one_letter_code
_entity_poly.pdbx_strand_id
1 'polypeptide(L)' 'NPGTYRDLLGFLKDTHPNVASMALYGLGRRGNKEAIGRIMQIIETTDDWYLQWYAYKAMRALGWRQTKLN' A
#
# COMPACT_ATOMS: atom_id res chain seq x y z
N ASN A 1 10.45 -13.76 5.97
CA ASN A 1 9.92 -13.93 7.34
C ASN A 1 8.45 -13.48 7.37
N PRO A 2 7.50 -14.38 7.63
CA PRO A 2 6.07 -14.06 7.68
C PRO A 2 5.68 -13.00 8.73
N GLY A 3 6.37 -12.94 9.88
CA GLY A 3 6.06 -11.97 10.95
C GLY A 3 6.15 -10.52 10.45
N THR A 4 7.23 -10.21 9.73
CA THR A 4 7.47 -8.88 9.15
C THR A 4 6.44 -8.42 8.10
N TYR A 5 5.57 -9.30 7.60
CA TYR A 5 4.46 -8.88 6.74
C TYR A 5 3.36 -8.19 7.56
N ARG A 6 3.06 -8.71 8.75
CA ARG A 6 2.08 -8.09 9.67
C ARG A 6 2.59 -6.74 10.18
N ASP A 7 3.89 -6.64 10.46
CA ASP A 7 4.51 -5.38 10.86
C ASP A 7 4.33 -4.29 9.79
N LEU A 8 4.58 -4.63 8.51
CA LEU A 8 4.34 -3.70 7.40
C LEU A 8 2.87 -3.27 7.30
N LEU A 9 1.91 -4.18 7.52
CA LEU A 9 0.49 -3.80 7.56
C LEU A 9 0.16 -2.87 8.74
N GLY A 10 0.84 -3.06 9.87
CA GLY A 10 0.72 -2.18 11.03
C GLY A 10 1.23 -0.77 10.75
N PHE A 11 2.39 -0.65 10.12
CA PHE A 11 3.02 0.63 9.77
C PHE A 11 2.23 1.47 8.76
N LEU A 12 1.23 0.92 8.08
CA LEU A 12 0.30 1.70 7.25
C LEU A 12 -0.53 2.72 8.05
N LYS A 13 -0.63 2.55 9.37
CA LYS A 13 -1.33 3.48 10.28
C LYS A 13 -0.39 4.44 11.01
N ASP A 14 0.90 4.42 10.69
CA ASP A 14 1.88 5.30 11.31
C ASP A 14 1.57 6.76 10.94
N THR A 15 1.68 7.68 11.92
CA THR A 15 1.39 9.10 11.72
C THR A 15 2.46 9.79 10.88
N HIS A 16 3.65 9.20 10.76
CA HIS A 16 4.73 9.74 9.98
C HIS A 16 4.63 9.27 8.51
N PRO A 17 4.40 10.16 7.53
CA PRO A 17 4.13 9.76 6.14
C PRO A 17 5.22 8.91 5.51
N ASN A 18 6.49 9.14 5.89
CA ASN A 18 7.62 8.35 5.39
C ASN A 18 7.57 6.89 5.85
N VAL A 19 7.11 6.62 7.08
CA VAL A 19 7.01 5.25 7.62
C VAL A 19 5.91 4.49 6.87
N ALA A 20 4.72 5.08 6.74
CA ALA A 20 3.62 4.50 5.98
C ALA A 20 3.99 4.29 4.49
N SER A 21 4.71 5.24 3.88
CA SER A 21 5.18 5.13 2.50
C SER A 21 6.20 4.01 2.30
N MET A 22 7.14 3.84 3.23
CA MET A 22 8.10 2.73 3.18
C MET A 22 7.43 1.38 3.44
N ALA A 23 6.38 1.36 4.27
CA ALA A 23 5.57 0.17 4.46
C ALA A 23 4.88 -0.26 3.15
N LEU A 24 4.27 0.69 2.42
CA LEU A 24 3.69 0.46 1.09
C LEU A 24 4.72 -0.05 0.09
N TYR A 25 5.89 0.58 0.03
CA TYR A 25 6.99 0.13 -0.81
C TYR A 25 7.39 -1.32 -0.49
N GLY A 26 7.56 -1.63 0.80
CA GLY A 26 7.90 -2.97 1.27
C GLY A 26 6.85 -4.02 0.90
N LEU A 27 5.56 -3.70 1.04
CA LEU A 27 4.46 -4.58 0.64
C LEU A 27 4.50 -4.88 -0.86
N GLY A 28 4.67 -3.86 -1.70
CA GLY A 28 4.82 -4.04 -3.15
C GLY A 28 5.99 -4.92 -3.52
N ARG A 29 7.15 -4.74 -2.87
CA ARG A 29 8.36 -5.56 -3.08
C ARG A 29 8.19 -7.03 -2.68
N ARG A 30 7.29 -7.33 -1.73
CA ARG A 30 7.03 -8.70 -1.27
C ARG A 30 6.14 -9.52 -2.20
N GLY A 31 5.38 -8.88 -3.07
CA GLY A 31 4.57 -9.58 -4.07
C GLY A 31 3.33 -10.30 -3.52
N ASN A 32 2.97 -10.14 -2.25
CA ASN A 32 1.72 -10.72 -1.73
C ASN A 32 0.52 -9.89 -2.21
N LYS A 33 -0.23 -10.44 -3.18
CA LYS A 33 -1.40 -9.79 -3.78
C LYS A 33 -2.55 -9.56 -2.81
N GLU A 34 -2.61 -10.30 -1.69
CA GLU A 34 -3.62 -10.10 -0.64
C GLU A 34 -3.57 -8.68 -0.04
N ALA A 35 -2.41 -8.01 -0.11
CA ALA A 35 -2.26 -6.64 0.38
C ALA A 35 -3.05 -5.60 -0.46
N ILE A 36 -3.45 -5.91 -1.70
CA ILE A 36 -4.09 -4.94 -2.61
C ILE A 36 -5.34 -4.32 -1.97
N GLY A 37 -6.23 -5.13 -1.38
CA GLY A 37 -7.45 -4.62 -0.76
C GLY A 37 -7.17 -3.66 0.39
N ARG A 38 -6.16 -3.97 1.22
CA ARG A 38 -5.75 -3.10 2.32
C ARG A 38 -5.10 -1.80 1.85
N ILE A 39 -4.34 -1.86 0.76
CA ILE A 39 -3.71 -0.68 0.16
C ILE A 39 -4.75 0.20 -0.55
N MET A 40 -5.79 -0.38 -1.17
CA MET A 40 -6.88 0.37 -1.80
C MET A 40 -7.59 1.27 -0.80
N GLN A 41 -7.84 0.77 0.42
CA GLN A 41 -8.44 1.57 1.48
C GLN A 41 -7.67 2.86 1.76
N ILE A 42 -6.33 2.87 1.59
CA ILE A 42 -5.55 4.09 1.77
C ILE A 42 -5.93 5.12 0.71
N ILE A 43 -6.04 4.71 -0.56
CA ILE A 43 -6.46 5.61 -1.64
C ILE A 43 -7.87 6.17 -1.38
N GLU A 44 -8.78 5.35 -0.88
CA GLU A 44 -10.18 5.74 -0.65
C GLU A 44 -10.39 6.61 0.60
N THR A 45 -9.48 6.56 1.58
CA THR A 45 -9.68 7.19 2.91
C THR A 45 -8.73 8.33 3.24
N THR A 46 -7.73 8.59 2.40
CA THR A 46 -6.75 9.66 2.63
C THR A 46 -6.77 10.68 1.50
N ASP A 47 -6.57 11.96 1.84
CA ASP A 47 -6.35 13.05 0.88
C ASP A 47 -4.84 13.36 0.68
N ASP A 48 -3.94 12.60 1.32
CA ASP A 48 -2.50 12.77 1.16
C ASP A 48 -2.04 12.21 -0.19
N TRP A 49 -1.78 13.10 -1.14
CA TRP A 49 -1.32 12.76 -2.49
C TRP A 49 -0.03 11.93 -2.50
N TYR A 50 0.87 12.14 -1.55
CA TYR A 50 2.14 11.43 -1.48
C TYR A 50 1.91 9.98 -1.06
N LEU A 51 1.05 9.78 -0.06
CA LEU A 51 0.67 8.45 0.40
C LEU A 51 -0.14 7.69 -0.65
N GLN A 52 -1.07 8.35 -1.34
CA GLN A 52 -1.81 7.79 -2.47
C GLN A 52 -0.87 7.35 -3.61
N TRP A 53 0.16 8.14 -3.91
CA TRP A 53 1.15 7.79 -4.94
C TRP A 53 1.91 6.51 -4.60
N TYR A 54 2.35 6.35 -3.35
CA TYR A 54 2.99 5.10 -2.90
C TYR A 54 2.02 3.92 -2.89
N ALA A 55 0.77 4.15 -2.49
CA ALA A 55 -0.28 3.12 -2.49
C ALA A 55 -0.52 2.60 -3.90
N TYR A 56 -0.67 3.50 -4.88
CA TYR A 56 -0.80 3.15 -6.29
C TYR A 56 0.41 2.35 -6.78
N LYS A 57 1.64 2.82 -6.52
CA LYS A 57 2.86 2.10 -6.93
C LYS A 57 2.95 0.71 -6.34
N ALA A 58 2.60 0.55 -5.06
CA ALA A 58 2.58 -0.75 -4.40
C ALA A 58 1.56 -1.68 -5.06
N MET A 59 0.32 -1.23 -5.29
CA MET A 59 -0.70 -2.02 -5.97
C MET A 59 -0.29 -2.41 -7.40
N ARG A 60 0.34 -1.49 -8.16
CA ARG A 60 0.89 -1.78 -9.49
C ARG A 60 1.95 -2.88 -9.42
N ALA A 61 2.86 -2.84 -8.45
CA ALA A 61 3.87 -3.88 -8.25
C ALA A 61 3.24 -5.24 -7.89
N LEU A 62 2.10 -5.24 -7.19
CA LEU A 62 1.32 -6.44 -6.89
C LEU A 62 0.46 -6.93 -8.07
N GLY A 63 0.50 -6.23 -9.21
CA GLY A 63 -0.22 -6.61 -10.43
C GLY A 63 -1.64 -6.07 -10.52
N TRP A 64 -2.06 -5.19 -9.61
CA TRP A 64 -3.32 -4.46 -9.76
C TRP A 64 -3.28 -3.56 -11.00
N ARG A 65 -4.40 -3.49 -11.71
CA ARG A 65 -4.57 -2.64 -12.88
C ARG A 65 -5.84 -1.84 -12.70
N GLN A 66 -5.74 -0.54 -12.91
CA GLN A 66 -6.91 0.33 -12.95
C GLN A 66 -7.76 -0.08 -14.14
N THR A 67 -8.97 -0.55 -13.86
CA THR A 67 -9.99 -0.75 -14.88
C THR A 67 -10.66 0.60 -15.12
N LYS A 68 -10.98 0.91 -16.38
CA LYS A 68 -11.81 2.08 -16.66
C LYS A 68 -13.14 1.89 -15.94
N LEU A 69 -13.58 2.91 -15.22
CA LEU A 69 -14.98 3.04 -14.87
C LEU A 69 -15.71 3.29 -16.20
N ASN A 70 -16.63 2.38 -16.54
CA ASN A 70 -17.55 2.58 -17.65
C ASN A 70 -18.57 3.65 -17.28
#